data_AF-A0A2T3AYY9-F1
#
_entry.id   AF-A0A2T3AYY9-F1
#
_cell.length_a   1.000
_cell.length_b   1.000
_cell.length_c   1.000
_cell.angle_alpha   90.00
_cell.angle_beta   90.00
_cell.angle_gamma   90.00
#
_symmetry.space_group_name_H-M   'P 1'
#
loop_
_entity.id
_entity.type
_entity.pdbx_description
1 polymer ?
#
loop_
_entity_poly.entity_id
_entity_poly.type
_entity_poly.pdbx_seq_one_letter_code
_entity_poly.pdbx_strand_id
1 'polypeptide(L)'
;MAQPFVMARQPLAETDSNVNVLGAATTRIDLTKPKPGKATKRKASEIEEPQNLPEIDSDDPRLRYVTDNCDQVRRKIRAYLGSGEMNVGEFAKAVGSSNRSYNTFMTQNGPDKGRGCDFYFAAFRFFKKRELQGLKMPKKKVKKADEDKKNDVSGIHLDGEEEGEVPIFETCDEVRRKIEAHLRDPNVTQAGFLREIAKTFPEERKLQAQMLQTFLSKKGPSAGNTSAIFYASYVFFEKLRLRDGRPKSKHREDMEEIYPIGFDRKRRDDVFFLPAGALEAPYEDKYGQIHFL
;
A
#
# COMPACT_ATOMS: atom_id res chain seq x y z
N MET A 1 2.54 64.36 -34.24
CA MET A 1 3.11 65.06 -33.07
C MET A 1 2.36 64.58 -31.84
N ALA A 2 3.04 63.78 -31.01
CA ALA A 2 2.52 63.27 -29.74
C ALA A 2 3.28 63.97 -28.60
N GLN A 3 2.58 64.39 -27.55
CA GLN A 3 3.16 64.96 -26.33
C GLN A 3 3.18 63.91 -25.20
N PRO A 4 4.13 63.98 -24.25
CA PRO A 4 4.67 62.80 -23.58
C PRO A 4 4.20 62.56 -22.13
N PHE A 5 4.55 61.37 -21.67
CA PHE A 5 4.44 60.76 -20.35
C PHE A 5 5.26 61.46 -19.26
N VAL A 6 4.71 61.59 -18.04
CA VAL A 6 5.51 61.63 -16.81
C VAL A 6 4.73 61.03 -15.63
N MET A 7 5.23 59.92 -15.06
CA MET A 7 4.85 59.41 -13.74
C MET A 7 5.78 60.02 -12.68
N ALA A 8 5.24 60.36 -11.51
CA ALA A 8 6.02 60.61 -10.29
C ALA A 8 5.45 59.74 -9.14
N ARG A 9 6.35 59.09 -8.40
CA ARG A 9 6.07 58.19 -7.25
C ARG A 9 6.12 58.95 -5.91
N GLN A 10 5.14 58.64 -5.04
CA GLN A 10 5.17 58.34 -3.57
C GLN A 10 5.73 59.41 -2.58
N PRO A 11 5.44 59.40 -1.24
CA PRO A 11 5.10 58.26 -0.35
C PRO A 11 4.19 58.49 0.92
N LEU A 12 3.99 57.38 1.67
CA LEU A 12 3.84 57.17 3.13
C LEU A 12 2.48 57.24 3.90
N ALA A 13 2.39 56.31 4.87
CA ALA A 13 1.27 55.88 5.76
C ALA A 13 0.85 56.94 6.82
N GLU A 14 -0.27 56.87 7.56
CA GLU A 14 -0.60 55.95 8.68
C GLU A 14 -2.07 56.11 9.20
N THR A 15 -2.61 54.98 9.71
CA THR A 15 -3.52 54.69 10.85
C THR A 15 -4.86 55.40 11.18
N ASP A 16 -5.82 54.51 11.51
CA ASP A 16 -6.89 54.53 12.54
C ASP A 16 -8.12 55.45 12.45
N SER A 17 -9.32 54.84 12.42
CA SER A 17 -10.30 54.90 13.53
C SER A 17 -11.62 54.15 13.26
N ASN A 18 -12.09 53.48 14.32
CA ASN A 18 -13.37 52.79 14.52
C ASN A 18 -14.61 53.62 14.15
N VAL A 19 -15.65 52.98 13.58
CA VAL A 19 -17.05 53.23 13.96
C VAL A 19 -17.88 51.93 13.93
N ASN A 20 -18.63 51.77 15.03
CA ASN A 20 -19.54 50.71 15.45
C ASN A 20 -20.91 50.79 14.78
N VAL A 21 -21.53 49.65 14.41
CA VAL A 21 -22.97 49.56 14.09
C VAL A 21 -23.59 48.33 14.75
N LEU A 22 -24.43 48.59 15.76
CA LEU A 22 -25.47 47.72 16.35
C LEU A 22 -26.51 47.42 15.25
N GLY A 23 -27.14 46.26 15.06
CA GLY A 23 -27.63 45.22 15.97
C GLY A 23 -29.07 44.90 15.53
N ALA A 24 -29.36 43.67 15.09
CA ALA A 24 -30.72 43.13 14.98
C ALA A 24 -30.69 41.59 15.07
N ALA A 25 -31.50 41.07 15.98
CA ALA A 25 -31.45 39.70 16.50
C ALA A 25 -32.15 38.67 15.60
N THR A 26 -31.61 37.45 15.55
CA THR A 26 -32.41 36.23 15.37
C THR A 26 -31.78 35.09 16.17
N THR A 27 -32.58 34.63 17.13
CA THR A 27 -32.59 33.38 17.91
C THR A 27 -31.58 32.29 17.55
N ARG A 28 -30.68 31.97 18.50
CA ARG A 28 -29.84 30.76 18.49
C ARG A 28 -30.60 29.59 19.12
N ILE A 29 -30.73 28.52 18.36
CA ILE A 29 -31.19 27.21 18.84
C ILE A 29 -29.97 26.51 19.44
N ASP A 30 -29.99 26.28 20.75
CA ASP A 30 -28.95 25.56 21.48
C ASP A 30 -29.21 24.05 21.39
N LEU A 31 -28.48 23.38 20.49
CA LEU A 31 -28.42 21.92 20.39
C LEU A 31 -27.05 21.48 20.92
N THR A 32 -27.00 21.27 22.23
CA THR A 32 -25.90 20.61 22.92
C THR A 32 -25.74 19.17 22.39
N LYS A 33 -24.73 18.96 21.55
CA LYS A 33 -24.30 17.61 21.13
C LYS A 33 -23.41 16.99 22.23
N PRO A 34 -23.67 15.74 22.66
CA PRO A 34 -22.86 15.09 23.69
C PRO A 34 -21.45 14.78 23.16
N LYS A 35 -20.44 14.99 24.03
CA LYS A 35 -19.02 14.68 23.81
C LYS A 35 -18.84 13.22 23.32
N PRO A 36 -18.07 12.97 22.25
CA PRO A 36 -17.58 11.63 21.97
C PRO A 36 -16.51 11.26 23.01
N GLY A 37 -16.79 10.22 23.80
CA GLY A 37 -15.85 9.65 24.76
C GLY A 37 -14.59 9.13 24.07
N LYS A 38 -13.46 9.23 24.79
CA LYS A 38 -12.13 8.70 24.45
C LYS A 38 -12.22 7.36 23.70
N ALA A 39 -11.80 7.37 22.43
CA ALA A 39 -11.46 6.15 21.71
C ALA A 39 -10.18 5.56 22.32
N THR A 40 -10.35 4.59 23.22
CA THR A 40 -9.25 3.76 23.72
C THR A 40 -8.69 2.97 22.53
N LYS A 41 -7.45 3.28 22.14
CA LYS A 41 -6.65 2.46 21.23
C LYS A 41 -6.67 1.01 21.71
N ARG A 42 -7.33 0.11 20.98
CA ARG A 42 -7.19 -1.32 21.22
C ARG A 42 -5.82 -1.76 20.72
N LYS A 43 -4.97 -2.09 21.68
CA LYS A 43 -3.66 -2.72 21.53
C LYS A 43 -3.91 -4.16 21.05
N ALA A 44 -3.40 -4.50 19.87
CA ALA A 44 -3.45 -5.86 19.36
C ALA A 44 -2.37 -6.70 20.07
N SER A 45 -2.74 -7.34 21.18
CA SER A 45 -2.17 -8.58 21.72
C SER A 45 -2.55 -8.69 23.19
N GLU A 46 -3.73 -9.23 23.47
CA GLU A 46 -4.02 -9.83 24.76
C GLU A 46 -4.67 -11.17 24.44
N ILE A 47 -4.09 -12.24 24.99
CA ILE A 47 -4.63 -13.59 24.88
C ILE A 47 -5.91 -13.54 25.70
N GLU A 48 -7.03 -13.21 25.06
CA GLU A 48 -8.34 -13.29 25.69
C GLU A 48 -8.63 -14.77 25.94
N GLU A 49 -8.79 -15.09 27.22
CA GLU A 49 -9.46 -16.25 27.77
C GLU A 49 -10.65 -16.72 26.92
N PRO A 50 -10.96 -18.04 26.95
CA PRO A 50 -11.81 -18.69 25.97
C PRO A 50 -13.13 -17.93 25.83
N GLN A 51 -13.30 -17.30 24.67
CA GLN A 51 -14.57 -16.72 24.29
C GLN A 51 -15.63 -17.81 24.50
N ASN A 52 -16.66 -17.48 25.28
CA ASN A 52 -17.82 -18.33 25.54
C ASN A 52 -18.60 -18.47 24.22
N LEU A 53 -18.01 -19.25 23.31
CA LEU A 53 -18.52 -19.56 21.99
C LEU A 53 -19.75 -20.43 22.24
N PRO A 54 -20.86 -20.23 21.52
CA PRO A 54 -21.94 -21.21 21.53
C PRO A 54 -21.33 -22.57 21.15
N GLU A 55 -21.39 -23.50 22.09
CA GLU A 55 -20.89 -24.84 21.88
C GLU A 55 -21.84 -25.52 20.90
N ILE A 56 -21.42 -25.56 19.65
CA ILE A 56 -22.14 -26.31 18.63
C ILE A 56 -21.86 -27.77 18.92
N ASP A 57 -22.92 -28.50 19.24
CA ASP A 57 -22.89 -29.94 19.42
C ASP A 57 -22.23 -30.60 18.20
N SER A 58 -21.33 -31.55 18.46
CA SER A 58 -20.77 -32.42 17.43
C SER A 58 -21.84 -33.05 16.54
N ASP A 59 -23.04 -33.31 17.06
CA ASP A 59 -24.14 -33.93 16.31
C ASP A 59 -25.08 -32.93 15.59
N ASP A 60 -24.74 -31.64 15.55
CA ASP A 60 -25.53 -30.63 14.83
C ASP A 60 -25.80 -31.08 13.37
N PRO A 61 -27.07 -31.17 12.94
CA PRO A 61 -27.46 -31.61 11.60
C PRO A 61 -26.76 -30.85 10.46
N ARG A 62 -26.36 -29.59 10.68
CA ARG A 62 -25.65 -28.76 9.69
C ARG A 62 -24.21 -29.22 9.44
N LEU A 63 -23.63 -30.00 10.35
CA LEU A 63 -22.30 -30.59 10.20
C LEU A 63 -22.31 -31.86 9.32
N ARG A 64 -23.50 -32.42 9.01
CA ARG A 64 -23.65 -33.67 8.25
C ARG A 64 -23.53 -33.47 6.73
N TYR A 65 -23.77 -32.27 6.23
CA TYR A 65 -23.76 -31.98 4.80
C TYR A 65 -22.44 -31.35 4.38
N VAL A 66 -21.61 -32.13 3.67
CA VAL A 66 -20.34 -31.65 3.13
C VAL A 66 -20.59 -30.75 1.92
N THR A 67 -20.37 -29.45 2.09
CA THR A 67 -20.51 -28.46 1.02
C THR A 67 -19.24 -28.27 0.21
N ASP A 68 -18.10 -28.64 0.77
CA ASP A 68 -16.79 -28.35 0.21
C ASP A 68 -16.14 -29.60 -0.35
N ASN A 69 -15.61 -29.55 -1.55
CA ASN A 69 -14.84 -30.68 -2.12
C ASN A 69 -13.47 -30.86 -1.42
N CYS A 70 -12.76 -31.95 -1.72
CA CYS A 70 -11.49 -32.27 -1.06
C CYS A 70 -10.43 -31.17 -1.25
N ASP A 71 -10.34 -30.56 -2.43
CA ASP A 71 -9.39 -29.47 -2.70
C ASP A 71 -9.73 -28.18 -1.93
N GLN A 72 -11.02 -27.88 -1.76
CA GLN A 72 -11.47 -26.75 -0.94
C GLN A 72 -11.07 -26.96 0.53
N VAL A 73 -11.29 -28.16 1.07
CA VAL A 73 -10.89 -28.51 2.44
C VAL A 73 -9.37 -28.45 2.59
N ARG A 74 -8.57 -29.00 1.65
CA ARG A 74 -7.10 -28.87 1.66
C ARG A 74 -6.65 -27.42 1.67
N ARG A 75 -7.27 -26.55 0.88
CA ARG A 75 -6.96 -25.11 0.85
C ARG A 75 -7.25 -24.45 2.19
N LYS A 76 -8.40 -24.76 2.81
CA LYS A 76 -8.74 -24.28 4.16
C LYS A 76 -7.69 -24.73 5.19
N ILE A 77 -7.30 -26.01 5.16
CA ILE A 77 -6.24 -26.56 6.03
C ILE A 77 -4.92 -25.79 5.87
N ARG A 78 -4.44 -25.60 4.62
CA ARG A 78 -3.18 -24.87 4.36
C ARG A 78 -3.24 -23.43 4.85
N ALA A 79 -4.37 -22.75 4.64
CA ALA A 79 -4.57 -21.37 5.10
C ALA A 79 -4.57 -21.29 6.64
N TYR A 80 -5.26 -22.23 7.28
CA TYR A 80 -5.37 -22.30 8.74
C TYR A 80 -4.03 -22.60 9.42
N LEU A 81 -3.30 -23.61 8.96
CA LEU A 81 -1.97 -23.90 9.48
C LEU A 81 -0.95 -22.80 9.15
N GLY A 82 -1.12 -22.14 8.00
CA GLY A 82 -0.31 -20.98 7.60
C GLY A 82 -0.57 -19.71 8.43
N SER A 83 -1.65 -19.63 9.20
CA SER A 83 -1.87 -18.50 10.12
C SER A 83 -1.03 -18.58 11.39
N GLY A 84 -0.50 -19.78 11.70
CA GLY A 84 0.22 -20.05 12.94
C GLY A 84 -0.65 -20.14 14.19
N GLU A 85 -1.98 -20.25 14.04
CA GLU A 85 -2.88 -20.50 15.19
C GLU A 85 -2.67 -21.90 15.80
N MET A 86 -2.36 -22.90 14.97
CA MET A 86 -2.22 -24.28 15.39
C MET A 86 -1.22 -25.00 14.49
N ASN A 87 -0.42 -25.92 15.06
CA ASN A 87 0.50 -26.76 14.27
C ASN A 87 -0.23 -28.00 13.70
N VAL A 88 0.44 -28.73 12.80
CA VAL A 88 -0.15 -29.92 12.14
C VAL A 88 -0.60 -30.96 13.17
N GLY A 89 0.21 -31.21 14.20
CA GLY A 89 -0.07 -32.21 15.23
C GLY A 89 -1.25 -31.85 16.13
N GLU A 90 -1.33 -30.59 16.54
CA GLU A 90 -2.46 -30.04 17.29
C GLU A 90 -3.73 -30.05 16.43
N PHE A 91 -3.64 -29.71 15.14
CA PHE A 91 -4.78 -29.78 14.23
C PHE A 91 -5.30 -31.20 14.04
N ALA A 92 -4.41 -32.16 13.81
CA ALA A 92 -4.80 -33.56 13.72
C ALA A 92 -5.52 -34.03 15.01
N LYS A 93 -4.99 -33.67 16.19
CA LYS A 93 -5.63 -33.95 17.48
C LYS A 93 -6.99 -33.27 17.64
N ALA A 94 -7.10 -31.99 17.32
CA ALA A 94 -8.34 -31.22 17.44
C ALA A 94 -9.46 -31.73 16.53
N VAL A 95 -9.09 -32.29 15.37
CA VAL A 95 -10.00 -32.94 14.43
C VAL A 95 -10.33 -34.38 14.84
N GLY A 96 -9.65 -34.93 15.87
CA GLY A 96 -9.84 -36.32 16.30
C GLY A 96 -9.24 -37.35 15.33
N SER A 97 -8.15 -36.99 14.65
CA SER A 97 -7.50 -37.81 13.63
C SER A 97 -5.98 -37.93 13.83
N SER A 98 -5.33 -38.82 13.08
CA SER A 98 -3.88 -39.02 13.14
C SER A 98 -3.10 -38.11 12.18
N ASN A 99 -1.84 -37.81 12.52
CA ASN A 99 -0.91 -37.12 11.62
C ASN A 99 -0.69 -37.88 10.30
N ARG A 100 -0.75 -39.22 10.34
CA ARG A 100 -0.66 -40.05 9.14
C ARG A 100 -1.84 -39.80 8.20
N SER A 101 -3.06 -39.73 8.74
CA SER A 101 -4.27 -39.42 7.97
C SER A 101 -4.21 -38.02 7.35
N TYR A 102 -3.72 -37.03 8.10
CA TYR A 102 -3.44 -35.69 7.58
C TYR A 102 -2.48 -35.74 6.38
N ASN A 103 -1.31 -36.37 6.53
CA ASN A 103 -0.29 -36.41 5.47
C ASN A 103 -0.81 -37.13 4.21
N THR A 104 -1.52 -38.25 4.37
CA THR A 104 -2.11 -38.99 3.26
C THR A 104 -3.19 -38.18 2.53
N PHE A 105 -3.98 -37.38 3.24
CA PHE A 105 -5.00 -36.53 2.62
C PHE A 105 -4.39 -35.31 1.91
N MET A 106 -3.38 -34.69 2.51
CA MET A 106 -2.75 -33.46 2.03
C MET A 106 -1.81 -33.65 0.83
N THR A 107 -1.32 -34.88 0.61
CA THR A 107 -0.49 -35.27 -0.54
C THR A 107 -1.29 -35.58 -1.81
N GLN A 108 -2.57 -35.95 -1.65
CA GLN A 108 -3.49 -36.17 -2.76
C GLN A 108 -3.89 -34.84 -3.43
N ASN A 109 -4.29 -34.91 -4.70
CA ASN A 109 -4.75 -33.76 -5.48
C ASN A 109 -6.00 -34.12 -6.31
N GLY A 110 -6.92 -33.18 -6.43
CA GLY A 110 -8.16 -33.32 -7.20
C GLY A 110 -9.40 -33.25 -6.31
N PRO A 111 -10.54 -32.79 -6.87
CA PRO A 111 -11.73 -32.42 -6.10
C PRO A 111 -12.37 -33.60 -5.36
N ASP A 112 -12.24 -34.81 -5.90
CA ASP A 112 -12.86 -36.02 -5.34
C ASP A 112 -11.85 -37.01 -4.77
N LYS A 113 -10.54 -36.76 -4.98
CA LYS A 113 -9.49 -37.62 -4.44
C LYS A 113 -9.45 -37.42 -2.93
N GLY A 114 -9.68 -38.49 -2.16
CA GLY A 114 -9.76 -38.43 -0.70
C GLY A 114 -11.16 -38.27 -0.13
N ARG A 115 -12.22 -38.34 -0.96
CA ARG A 115 -13.62 -38.26 -0.50
C ARG A 115 -14.00 -39.40 0.46
N GLY A 116 -13.37 -40.58 0.33
CA GLY A 116 -13.54 -41.70 1.26
C GLY A 116 -12.61 -41.65 2.48
N CYS A 117 -11.88 -40.56 2.71
CA CYS A 117 -10.98 -40.44 3.85
C CYS A 117 -11.75 -39.81 5.03
N ASP A 118 -11.77 -40.47 6.19
CA ASP A 118 -12.40 -39.93 7.40
C ASP A 118 -11.84 -38.56 7.80
N PHE A 119 -10.56 -38.32 7.48
CA PHE A 119 -9.89 -37.04 7.71
C PHE A 119 -10.57 -35.87 6.98
N TYR A 120 -11.08 -36.11 5.76
CA TYR A 120 -11.77 -35.09 4.98
C TYR A 120 -13.05 -34.62 5.68
N PHE A 121 -13.88 -35.57 6.14
CA PHE A 121 -15.11 -35.26 6.86
C PHE A 121 -14.84 -34.59 8.21
N ALA A 122 -13.85 -35.11 8.95
CA ALA A 122 -13.48 -34.54 10.24
C ALA A 122 -12.94 -33.11 10.11
N ALA A 123 -12.08 -32.85 9.11
CA ALA A 123 -11.57 -31.51 8.84
C ALA A 123 -12.67 -30.55 8.36
N PHE A 124 -13.61 -31.02 7.53
CA PHE A 124 -14.77 -30.22 7.12
C PHE A 124 -15.62 -29.82 8.34
N ARG A 125 -15.94 -30.76 9.23
CA ARG A 125 -16.71 -30.50 10.46
C ARG A 125 -16.01 -29.46 11.34
N PHE A 126 -14.69 -29.54 11.47
CA PHE A 126 -13.92 -28.54 12.21
C PHE A 126 -14.09 -27.12 11.65
N PHE A 127 -13.94 -26.94 10.34
CA PHE A 127 -14.11 -25.61 9.72
C PHE A 127 -15.56 -25.14 9.74
N LYS A 128 -16.52 -26.04 9.57
CA LYS A 128 -17.94 -25.69 9.62
C LYS A 128 -18.38 -25.29 11.02
N LYS A 129 -17.85 -25.95 12.06
CA LYS A 129 -18.05 -25.57 13.47
C LYS A 129 -17.50 -24.16 13.72
N ARG A 130 -16.27 -23.85 13.28
CA ARG A 130 -15.71 -22.49 13.39
C ARG A 130 -16.53 -21.44 12.63
N GLU A 131 -17.00 -21.76 11.43
CA GLU A 131 -17.85 -20.85 10.63
C GLU A 131 -19.16 -20.52 11.34
N LEU A 132 -19.86 -21.55 11.85
CA LEU A 132 -21.12 -21.39 12.58
C LEU A 132 -20.92 -20.67 13.93
N GLN A 133 -19.73 -20.78 14.54
CA GLN A 133 -19.33 -20.01 15.72
C GLN A 133 -18.91 -18.55 15.40
N GLY A 134 -18.98 -18.13 14.14
CA GLY A 134 -18.60 -16.77 13.71
C GLY A 134 -17.08 -16.53 13.64
N LEU A 135 -16.26 -17.55 13.85
CA LEU A 135 -14.80 -17.49 13.74
C LEU A 135 -14.40 -17.53 12.26
N LYS A 136 -14.09 -16.36 11.70
CA LYS A 136 -13.59 -16.25 10.33
C LYS A 136 -12.27 -17.02 10.18
N MET A 137 -12.06 -17.62 9.01
CA MET A 137 -10.79 -18.27 8.65
C MET A 137 -9.64 -17.28 8.81
N PRO A 138 -8.59 -17.63 9.58
CA PRO A 138 -7.46 -16.75 9.75
C PRO A 138 -6.68 -16.63 8.45
N LYS A 139 -6.26 -15.42 8.12
CA LYS A 139 -5.39 -15.15 6.98
C LYS A 139 -3.98 -15.59 7.33
N LYS A 140 -3.27 -16.19 6.37
CA LYS A 140 -1.86 -16.60 6.50
C LYS A 140 -1.05 -15.40 7.05
N LYS A 141 -0.43 -15.58 8.22
CA LYS A 141 0.49 -14.58 8.79
C LYS A 141 1.84 -14.79 8.11
N VAL A 142 2.23 -13.90 7.22
CA VAL A 142 3.59 -13.90 6.67
C VAL A 142 4.55 -13.55 7.80
N LYS A 143 5.63 -14.33 7.97
CA LYS A 143 6.68 -14.01 8.93
C LYS A 143 7.41 -12.77 8.42
N LYS A 144 7.34 -11.67 9.18
CA LYS A 144 7.97 -10.38 8.88
C LYS A 144 9.46 -10.51 8.47
N ALA A 145 10.17 -11.45 9.08
CA ALA A 145 11.59 -11.72 8.81
C ALA A 145 11.90 -12.20 7.37
N ASP A 146 10.96 -12.84 6.67
CA ASP A 146 11.17 -13.30 5.29
C ASP A 146 10.94 -12.15 4.27
N GLU A 147 10.06 -11.19 4.59
CA GLU A 147 9.86 -9.94 3.82
C GLU A 147 11.09 -9.04 3.95
N ASP A 148 11.59 -8.86 5.18
CA ASP A 148 12.75 -8.00 5.48
C ASP A 148 14.00 -8.46 4.71
N LYS A 149 14.26 -9.77 4.59
CA LYS A 149 15.40 -10.30 3.82
C LYS A 149 15.26 -10.08 2.32
N LYS A 150 14.04 -10.21 1.77
CA LYS A 150 13.79 -10.05 0.32
C LYS A 150 13.92 -8.59 -0.11
N ASN A 151 13.68 -7.64 0.80
CA ASN A 151 13.76 -6.21 0.53
C ASN A 151 15.06 -5.59 1.06
N ASP A 152 15.95 -6.39 1.64
CA ASP A 152 17.24 -5.89 2.11
C ASP A 152 18.09 -5.41 0.92
N VAL A 153 18.35 -4.11 0.94
CA VAL A 153 19.17 -3.37 -0.02
C VAL A 153 20.23 -2.53 0.70
N SER A 154 20.45 -2.77 1.99
CA SER A 154 21.39 -2.00 2.83
C SER A 154 22.84 -2.11 2.36
N GLY A 155 23.21 -3.22 1.71
CA GLY A 155 24.56 -3.43 1.17
C GLY A 155 24.83 -2.81 -0.21
N ILE A 156 23.83 -2.16 -0.84
CA ILE A 156 23.99 -1.50 -2.13
C ILE A 156 24.00 0.01 -1.90
N HIS A 157 25.02 0.68 -2.43
CA HIS A 157 25.17 2.13 -2.40
C HIS A 157 25.01 2.71 -3.81
N LEU A 158 24.32 3.84 -3.92
CA LEU A 158 24.21 4.59 -5.19
C LEU A 158 24.93 5.93 -5.07
N ASP A 159 25.49 6.41 -6.18
CA ASP A 159 26.12 7.73 -6.22
C ASP A 159 25.10 8.84 -5.94
N GLY A 160 25.43 9.75 -5.02
CA GLY A 160 24.55 10.84 -4.58
C GLY A 160 23.54 10.43 -3.49
N GLU A 161 23.64 9.22 -2.94
CA GLU A 161 22.71 8.74 -1.91
C GLU A 161 22.85 9.51 -0.59
N GLU A 162 24.08 9.80 -0.16
CA GLU A 162 24.37 10.52 1.11
C GLU A 162 23.83 11.95 1.11
N GLU A 163 23.77 12.60 -0.05
CA GLU A 163 23.20 13.93 -0.22
C GLU A 163 21.69 13.91 -0.53
N GLY A 164 21.12 12.72 -0.79
CA GLY A 164 19.73 12.59 -1.24
C GLY A 164 19.51 13.11 -2.66
N GLU A 165 20.56 13.11 -3.48
CA GLU A 165 20.62 13.68 -4.84
C GLU A 165 20.83 12.64 -5.95
N VAL A 166 20.60 11.34 -5.67
CA VAL A 166 20.66 10.27 -6.68
C VAL A 166 19.88 10.66 -7.95
N PRO A 167 20.53 10.70 -9.13
CA PRO A 167 19.85 10.98 -10.38
C PRO A 167 18.80 9.92 -10.73
N ILE A 168 17.59 10.38 -11.06
CA ILE A 168 16.46 9.51 -11.42
C ILE A 168 16.37 9.42 -12.93
N PHE A 169 16.39 8.24 -13.52
CA PHE A 169 16.17 8.09 -14.98
C PHE A 169 15.01 7.15 -15.27
N GLU A 170 13.90 7.40 -14.59
CA GLU A 170 12.60 6.80 -14.85
C GLU A 170 11.53 7.87 -14.66
N THR A 171 10.43 7.75 -15.39
CA THR A 171 9.28 8.63 -15.24
C THR A 171 8.41 8.23 -14.05
N CYS A 172 7.51 9.11 -13.63
CA CYS A 172 6.53 8.83 -12.58
C CYS A 172 5.61 7.65 -12.94
N ASP A 173 5.22 7.50 -14.22
CA ASP A 173 4.40 6.37 -14.68
C ASP A 173 5.14 5.03 -14.47
N GLU A 174 6.43 4.97 -14.79
CA GLU A 174 7.28 3.80 -14.61
C GLU A 174 7.44 3.43 -13.13
N VAL A 175 7.74 4.42 -12.28
CA VAL A 175 7.84 4.21 -10.83
C VAL A 175 6.50 3.75 -10.25
N ARG A 176 5.37 4.35 -10.67
CA ARG A 176 4.03 3.89 -10.25
C ARG A 176 3.79 2.43 -10.63
N ARG A 177 4.13 2.02 -11.86
CA ARG A 177 4.01 0.63 -12.31
C ARG A 177 4.82 -0.33 -11.44
N LYS A 178 6.04 0.05 -11.06
CA LYS A 178 6.88 -0.75 -10.15
C LYS A 178 6.30 -0.85 -8.74
N ILE A 179 5.82 0.27 -8.19
CA ILE A 179 5.16 0.27 -6.87
C ILE A 179 3.94 -0.66 -6.90
N GLU A 180 3.06 -0.53 -7.90
CA GLU A 180 1.88 -1.39 -8.03
C GLU A 180 2.25 -2.86 -8.17
N ALA A 181 3.28 -3.19 -8.98
CA ALA A 181 3.75 -4.56 -9.11
C ALA A 181 4.32 -5.11 -7.78
N HIS A 182 5.03 -4.28 -7.02
CA HIS A 182 5.56 -4.65 -5.72
C HIS A 182 4.45 -4.89 -4.69
N LEU A 183 3.42 -4.03 -4.67
CA LEU A 183 2.26 -4.14 -3.78
C LEU A 183 1.29 -5.27 -4.16
N ARG A 184 1.41 -5.86 -5.37
CA ARG A 184 0.66 -7.06 -5.76
C ARG A 184 1.21 -8.34 -5.11
N ASP A 185 2.46 -8.34 -4.63
CA ASP A 185 3.01 -9.47 -3.88
C ASP A 185 2.22 -9.62 -2.56
N PRO A 186 1.57 -10.76 -2.30
CA PRO A 186 0.77 -10.96 -1.08
C PRO A 186 1.59 -10.89 0.21
N ASN A 187 2.93 -10.91 0.10
CA ASN A 187 3.84 -10.78 1.24
C ASN A 187 4.27 -9.34 1.52
N VAL A 188 3.90 -8.37 0.66
CA VAL A 188 4.28 -6.97 0.83
C VAL A 188 3.09 -6.18 1.33
N THR A 189 3.31 -5.38 2.38
CA THR A 189 2.30 -4.43 2.87
C THR A 189 2.68 -3.00 2.48
N GLN A 190 1.70 -2.13 2.23
CA GLN A 190 1.97 -0.70 1.96
C GLN A 190 2.80 -0.05 3.08
N ALA A 191 2.49 -0.38 4.34
CA ALA A 191 3.24 0.12 5.48
C ALA A 191 4.66 -0.46 5.57
N GLY A 192 4.87 -1.71 5.14
CA GLY A 192 6.19 -2.33 4.98
C GLY A 192 7.02 -1.62 3.94
N PHE A 193 6.46 -1.49 2.73
CA PHE A 193 7.08 -0.75 1.65
C PHE A 193 7.49 0.67 2.07
N LEU A 194 6.59 1.44 2.69
CA LEU A 194 6.89 2.80 3.16
C LEU A 194 8.03 2.87 4.19
N ARG A 195 8.17 1.85 5.05
CA ARG A 195 9.30 1.77 5.99
C ARG A 195 10.60 1.45 5.28
N GLU A 196 10.58 0.59 4.26
CA GLU A 196 11.77 0.26 3.48
C GLU A 196 12.26 1.46 2.66
N ILE A 197 11.36 2.11 1.91
CA ILE A 197 11.75 3.27 1.11
C ILE A 197 12.09 4.50 1.98
N ALA A 198 11.62 4.58 3.22
CA ALA A 198 12.03 5.64 4.14
C ALA A 198 13.52 5.57 4.51
N LYS A 199 14.13 4.38 4.44
CA LYS A 199 15.56 4.18 4.75
C LYS A 199 16.49 4.71 3.66
N THR A 200 15.98 5.08 2.48
CA THR A 200 16.79 5.61 1.38
C THR A 200 17.08 7.10 1.52
N PHE A 201 16.58 7.75 2.57
CA PHE A 201 16.90 9.13 2.87
C PHE A 201 18.07 9.18 3.86
N PRO A 202 19.05 10.09 3.67
CA PRO A 202 20.13 10.32 4.64
C PRO A 202 19.61 10.68 6.03
N GLU A 203 18.56 11.50 6.06
CA GLU A 203 17.85 11.88 7.28
C GLU A 203 16.63 10.99 7.49
N GLU A 204 16.34 10.62 8.75
CA GLU A 204 15.15 9.87 9.10
C GLU A 204 13.87 10.63 8.69
N ARG A 205 13.33 10.28 7.52
CA ARG A 205 12.10 10.85 6.99
C ARG A 205 10.97 9.85 7.11
N LYS A 206 9.88 10.27 7.76
CA LYS A 206 8.66 9.47 7.82
C LYS A 206 7.79 9.70 6.58
N LEU A 207 7.65 8.67 5.76
CA LEU A 207 6.72 8.66 4.64
C LEU A 207 5.32 8.21 5.09
N GLN A 208 4.29 8.90 4.60
CA GLN A 208 2.90 8.65 4.98
C GLN A 208 2.12 7.91 3.88
N ALA A 209 1.15 7.09 4.28
CA ALA A 209 0.27 6.38 3.35
C ALA A 209 -0.51 7.33 2.42
N GLN A 210 -0.90 8.51 2.92
CA GLN A 210 -1.57 9.52 2.10
C GLN A 210 -0.69 10.02 0.95
N MET A 211 0.62 10.22 1.19
CA MET A 211 1.56 10.64 0.14
C MET A 211 1.69 9.58 -0.96
N LEU A 212 1.73 8.31 -0.56
CA LEU A 212 1.74 7.17 -1.49
C LEU A 212 0.46 7.14 -2.32
N GLN A 213 -0.69 7.26 -1.68
CA GLN A 213 -1.99 7.24 -2.36
C GLN A 213 -2.12 8.41 -3.35
N THR A 214 -1.70 9.62 -2.95
CA THR A 214 -1.70 10.80 -3.83
C THR A 214 -0.75 10.64 -5.00
N PHE A 215 0.42 10.03 -4.80
CA PHE A 215 1.33 9.73 -5.91
C PHE A 215 0.71 8.72 -6.88
N LEU A 216 0.20 7.59 -6.36
CA LEU A 216 -0.43 6.53 -7.15
C LEU A 216 -1.69 6.97 -7.91
N SER A 217 -2.43 7.96 -7.40
CA SER A 217 -3.65 8.47 -8.07
C SER A 217 -3.37 9.37 -9.28
N LYS A 218 -2.14 9.88 -9.43
CA LYS A 218 -1.75 10.73 -10.55
C LYS A 218 -1.52 9.91 -11.82
N LYS A 219 -1.51 10.59 -12.96
CA LYS A 219 -1.22 10.03 -14.29
C LYS A 219 -0.33 10.99 -15.07
N GLY A 220 0.59 10.46 -15.86
CA GLY A 220 1.53 11.24 -16.65
C GLY A 220 2.99 11.04 -16.22
N PRO A 221 3.95 11.15 -17.16
CA PRO A 221 5.37 10.91 -16.91
C PRO A 221 5.98 11.83 -15.85
N SER A 222 5.61 13.11 -15.79
CA SER A 222 6.11 14.05 -14.76
C SER A 222 5.19 14.19 -13.54
N ALA A 223 3.98 13.63 -13.59
CA ALA A 223 2.95 13.87 -12.58
C ALA A 223 3.30 13.26 -11.21
N GLY A 224 3.87 14.07 -10.33
CA GLY A 224 4.33 13.66 -8.99
C GLY A 224 5.85 13.61 -8.82
N ASN A 225 6.61 14.16 -9.77
CA ASN A 225 8.07 14.20 -9.77
C ASN A 225 8.68 14.88 -8.53
N THR A 226 8.02 15.88 -7.95
CA THR A 226 8.48 16.51 -6.70
C THR A 226 8.15 15.72 -5.43
N SER A 227 7.54 14.53 -5.55
CA SER A 227 7.14 13.72 -4.40
C SER A 227 8.33 12.99 -3.77
N ALA A 228 8.39 12.98 -2.43
CA ALA A 228 9.36 12.15 -1.72
C ALA A 228 9.21 10.65 -2.06
N ILE A 229 7.99 10.21 -2.37
CA ILE A 229 7.70 8.82 -2.77
C ILE A 229 8.38 8.49 -4.09
N PHE A 230 8.44 9.44 -5.03
CA PHE A 230 9.05 9.21 -6.34
C PHE A 230 10.54 8.91 -6.20
N TYR A 231 11.29 9.80 -5.56
CA TYR A 231 12.72 9.61 -5.27
C TYR A 231 12.99 8.32 -4.50
N ALA A 232 12.33 8.14 -3.35
CA ALA A 232 12.59 7.01 -2.47
C ALA A 232 12.27 5.65 -3.11
N SER A 233 11.17 5.59 -3.86
CA SER A 233 10.81 4.36 -4.58
C SER A 233 11.79 4.07 -5.71
N TYR A 234 12.22 5.10 -6.45
CA TYR A 234 13.21 4.93 -7.50
C TYR A 234 14.54 4.38 -6.94
N VAL A 235 15.09 5.00 -5.90
CA VAL A 235 16.32 4.54 -5.24
C VAL A 235 16.19 3.10 -4.76
N PHE A 236 15.08 2.77 -4.08
CA PHE A 236 14.82 1.40 -3.62
C PHE A 236 14.80 0.39 -4.77
N PHE A 237 14.06 0.65 -5.85
CA PHE A 237 14.00 -0.28 -6.98
C PHE A 237 15.31 -0.36 -7.78
N GLU A 238 16.08 0.72 -7.83
CA GLU A 238 17.41 0.72 -8.47
C GLU A 238 18.38 -0.16 -7.67
N LYS A 239 18.40 -0.03 -6.35
CA LYS A 239 19.18 -0.93 -5.50
C LYS A 239 18.74 -2.38 -5.62
N LEU A 240 17.42 -2.62 -5.70
CA LEU A 240 16.86 -3.95 -5.93
C LEU A 240 17.32 -4.54 -7.27
N ARG A 241 17.38 -3.72 -8.32
CA ARG A 241 17.89 -4.11 -9.65
C ARG A 241 19.36 -4.53 -9.58
N LEU A 242 20.20 -3.72 -8.93
CA LEU A 242 21.64 -3.98 -8.79
C LEU A 242 21.90 -5.25 -7.98
N ARG A 243 21.22 -5.41 -6.85
CA ARG A 243 21.31 -6.62 -6.01
C ARG A 243 20.91 -7.88 -6.79
N ASP A 244 19.82 -7.80 -7.54
CA ASP A 244 19.32 -8.93 -8.34
C ASP A 244 20.10 -9.13 -9.65
N GLY A 245 21.08 -8.28 -9.98
CA GLY A 245 21.89 -8.36 -11.19
C GLY A 245 21.09 -8.16 -12.49
N ARG A 246 19.96 -7.44 -12.44
CA ARG A 246 19.09 -7.27 -13.61
C ARG A 246 19.63 -6.20 -14.56
N PRO A 247 19.52 -6.42 -15.89
CA PRO A 247 19.91 -5.41 -16.87
C PRO A 247 19.05 -4.16 -16.76
N LYS A 248 19.53 -3.05 -17.32
CA LYS A 248 18.74 -1.83 -17.49
C LYS A 248 17.60 -2.11 -18.48
N SER A 249 16.47 -1.43 -18.30
CA SER A 249 15.39 -1.48 -19.28
C SER A 249 15.71 -0.58 -20.47
N LYS A 250 15.11 -0.82 -21.63
CA LYS A 250 15.24 0.10 -22.77
C LYS A 250 14.81 1.51 -22.41
N HIS A 251 13.71 1.65 -21.66
CA HIS A 251 13.25 2.96 -21.19
C HIS A 251 14.30 3.66 -20.33
N ARG A 252 15.03 2.90 -19.49
CA ARG A 252 16.13 3.45 -18.69
C ARG A 252 17.27 3.97 -19.56
N GLU A 253 17.65 3.22 -20.59
CA GLU A 253 18.70 3.64 -21.54
C GLU A 253 18.29 4.92 -22.29
N ASP A 254 17.06 4.95 -22.81
CA ASP A 254 16.50 6.14 -23.46
C ASP A 254 16.47 7.35 -22.50
N MET A 255 16.09 7.15 -21.23
CA MET A 255 16.05 8.23 -20.23
C MET A 255 17.44 8.75 -19.86
N GLU A 256 18.47 7.90 -19.86
CA GLU A 256 19.88 8.31 -19.66
C GLU A 256 20.39 9.15 -20.84
N GLU A 257 19.94 8.86 -22.06
CA GLU A 257 20.25 9.66 -23.25
C GLU A 257 19.52 11.02 -23.24
N ILE A 258 18.22 11.02 -22.91
CA ILE A 258 17.39 12.22 -22.94
C ILE A 258 17.68 13.15 -21.75
N TYR A 259 17.89 12.58 -20.56
CA TYR A 259 18.13 13.31 -19.32
C TYR A 259 19.47 12.91 -18.69
N PRO A 260 20.63 13.36 -19.21
CA PRO A 260 21.95 12.94 -18.70
C PRO A 260 22.20 13.25 -17.21
N ILE A 261 21.51 14.26 -16.67
CA ILE A 261 21.58 14.66 -15.26
C ILE A 261 20.43 14.12 -14.41
N GLY A 262 19.58 13.26 -14.99
CA GLY A 262 18.37 12.76 -14.38
C GLY A 262 17.13 13.63 -14.62
N PHE A 263 15.99 13.03 -14.37
CA PHE A 263 14.65 13.59 -14.49
C PHE A 263 14.40 14.66 -13.43
N ASP A 264 13.72 15.75 -13.80
CA ASP A 264 13.50 16.88 -12.89
C ASP A 264 12.63 16.45 -11.70
N ARG A 265 13.08 16.82 -10.50
CA ARG A 265 12.44 16.57 -9.19
C ARG A 265 12.10 17.85 -8.43
N LYS A 266 12.50 19.02 -8.95
CA LYS A 266 12.40 20.31 -8.26
C LYS A 266 11.24 21.13 -8.80
N ARG A 267 11.02 21.14 -10.11
CA ARG A 267 9.93 21.90 -10.74
C ARG A 267 8.73 21.00 -10.99
N ARG A 268 7.53 21.56 -10.81
CA ARG A 268 6.31 20.88 -11.23
C ARG A 268 6.03 21.28 -12.66
N ASP A 269 5.76 20.30 -13.50
CA ASP A 269 5.40 20.50 -14.91
C ASP A 269 3.88 20.37 -15.12
N ASP A 270 3.08 20.79 -14.12
CA ASP A 270 1.62 20.71 -14.15
C ASP A 270 0.92 21.98 -14.69
N VAL A 271 1.68 23.03 -15.00
CA VAL A 271 1.16 24.31 -15.52
C VAL A 271 2.02 24.83 -16.66
N PHE A 272 1.39 25.07 -17.82
CA PHE A 272 2.03 25.65 -18.99
C PHE A 272 1.41 27.00 -19.33
N PHE A 273 2.25 27.98 -19.65
CA PHE A 273 1.80 29.25 -20.22
C PHE A 273 1.87 29.17 -21.75
N LEU A 274 0.72 29.30 -22.40
CA LEU A 274 0.62 29.32 -23.85
C LEU A 274 0.46 30.76 -24.35
N PRO A 275 1.17 31.17 -25.42
CA PRO A 275 0.93 32.45 -26.06
C PRO A 275 -0.54 32.57 -26.50
N ALA A 276 -1.12 33.76 -26.34
CA ALA A 276 -2.45 34.04 -26.83
C ALA A 276 -2.49 33.83 -28.36
N GLY A 277 -3.27 32.84 -28.81
CA GLY A 277 -3.38 32.46 -30.23
C GLY A 277 -2.63 31.18 -30.62
N ALA A 278 -2.02 30.45 -29.69
CA ALA A 278 -1.53 29.09 -29.96
C ALA A 278 -2.71 28.20 -30.39
N LEU A 279 -2.64 27.64 -31.60
CA LEU A 279 -3.66 26.77 -32.17
C LEU A 279 -3.59 25.34 -31.62
N GLU A 280 -2.42 24.93 -31.13
CA GLU A 280 -2.14 23.55 -30.75
C GLU A 280 -1.83 23.45 -29.26
N ALA A 281 -2.46 22.48 -28.60
CA ALA A 281 -2.24 22.23 -27.18
C ALA A 281 -0.93 21.44 -26.98
N PRO A 282 -0.11 21.81 -25.99
CA PRO A 282 1.10 21.07 -25.68
C PRO A 282 0.73 19.66 -25.21
N TYR A 283 1.53 18.67 -25.58
CA TYR A 283 1.38 17.32 -25.07
C TYR A 283 2.70 16.81 -24.49
N GLU A 284 2.59 15.99 -23.45
CA GLU A 284 3.72 15.32 -22.81
C GLU A 284 3.91 13.94 -23.44
N ASP A 285 5.10 13.64 -23.93
CA ASP A 285 5.41 12.31 -24.45
C ASP A 285 5.69 11.30 -23.32
N LYS A 286 5.93 10.04 -23.68
CA LYS A 286 6.19 8.97 -22.71
C LYS A 286 7.48 9.15 -21.87
N TYR A 287 8.37 10.07 -22.24
CA TYR A 287 9.61 10.38 -21.52
C TYR A 287 9.46 11.62 -20.64
N GLY A 288 8.35 12.35 -20.73
CA GLY A 288 8.13 13.60 -19.99
C GLY A 288 8.60 14.85 -20.73
N GLN A 289 8.88 14.75 -22.04
CA GLN A 289 9.15 15.92 -22.85
C GLN A 289 7.85 16.57 -23.31
N ILE A 290 7.82 17.90 -23.25
CA ILE A 290 6.69 18.69 -23.73
C ILE A 290 6.93 19.05 -25.18
N HIS A 291 6.01 18.64 -26.03
CA HIS A 291 6.00 18.93 -27.45
C HIS A 291 4.87 19.92 -27.76
N PHE A 292 5.16 20.85 -28.65
CA PHE A 292 4.19 21.73 -29.28
C PHE A 292 4.09 21.27 -30.72
N LEU A 293 2.91 20.82 -31.14
CA LEU A 293 2.64 20.50 -32.54
C LEU A 293 2.40 21.80 -33.33
#